data_AF-A0A6A6DET1-F1
#
_entry.id   AF-A0A6A6DET1-F1
#
_cell.length_a   1.000
_cell.length_b   1.000
_cell.length_c   1.000
_cell.angle_alpha   90.00
_cell.angle_beta   90.00
_cell.angle_gamma   90.00
#
_symmetry.space_group_name_H-M   'P 1'
#
loop_
_entity.id
_entity.type
_entity.pdbx_description
1 polymer ?
#
loop_
_entity_poly.entity_id
_entity_poly.type
_entity_poly.pdbx_seq_one_letter_code
_entity_poly.pdbx_strand_id
1 'polypeptide(L)'
;MTRPESSLIRARRLASRIRNEPRHMPTPCSNCSRRDDDCLVNLSSGRCSACNDRNVKCDLIVSQPEWDRLDRDKAKLRRQLERAEEDALEARSRALRLRRELAKVDSKEKEMFDREMASIREVQALEEEEACSWGQETRTPQPAASDVGSSSFSGFEWNVLYSPYSLDASLEQAFTGSSDSTSQLAPNCSLSS
;
A
#
# COMPACT_ATOMS: atom_id res chain seq x y z
N MET A 1 44.64 -55.67 -17.63
CA MET A 1 43.16 -55.68 -17.82
C MET A 1 42.53 -55.33 -16.48
N THR A 2 41.86 -54.18 -16.36
CA THR A 2 41.23 -53.73 -15.10
C THR A 2 39.92 -54.49 -14.89
N ARG A 3 39.72 -55.00 -13.67
CA ARG A 3 38.52 -55.75 -13.27
C ARG A 3 37.30 -54.82 -13.39
N PRO A 4 36.18 -55.27 -14.00
CA PRO A 4 34.99 -54.45 -14.13
C PRO A 4 34.47 -54.05 -12.74
N GLU A 5 34.17 -52.77 -12.59
CA GLU A 5 33.72 -52.17 -11.34
C GLU A 5 32.39 -52.76 -10.88
N SER A 6 32.29 -53.13 -9.60
CA SER A 6 31.06 -53.69 -9.06
C SER A 6 29.92 -52.66 -9.09
N SER A 7 28.70 -53.14 -9.33
CA SER A 7 27.48 -52.32 -9.36
C SER A 7 27.30 -51.47 -8.09
N LEU A 8 27.68 -52.02 -6.94
CA LEU A 8 27.63 -51.33 -5.64
C LEU A 8 28.57 -50.12 -5.58
N ILE A 9 29.79 -50.22 -6.13
CA ILE A 9 30.73 -49.09 -6.13
C ILE A 9 30.20 -47.97 -7.03
N ARG A 10 29.65 -48.32 -8.20
CA ARG A 10 29.02 -47.33 -9.11
C ARG A 10 27.85 -46.62 -8.46
N ALA A 11 26.99 -47.37 -7.76
CA ALA A 11 25.83 -46.81 -7.05
C ALA A 11 26.28 -45.82 -5.95
N ARG A 12 27.23 -46.22 -5.10
CA ARG A 12 27.79 -45.34 -4.06
C ARG A 12 28.41 -44.05 -4.63
N ARG A 13 29.16 -44.15 -5.73
CA ARG A 13 29.72 -42.95 -6.41
C ARG A 13 28.65 -42.00 -6.91
N LEU A 14 27.57 -42.53 -7.51
CA LEU A 14 26.45 -41.71 -7.95
C LEU A 14 25.73 -41.04 -6.76
N ALA A 15 25.51 -41.76 -5.66
CA ALA A 15 24.93 -41.17 -4.46
C ALA A 15 25.78 -40.04 -3.87
N SER A 16 27.11 -40.19 -3.87
CA SER A 16 28.03 -39.12 -3.49
C SER A 16 27.95 -37.91 -4.43
N ARG A 17 27.80 -38.11 -5.74
CA ARG A 17 27.56 -37.00 -6.68
C ARG A 17 26.24 -36.29 -6.41
N ILE A 18 25.17 -37.03 -6.11
CA ILE A 18 23.87 -36.46 -5.75
C ILE A 18 23.99 -35.59 -4.49
N ARG A 19 24.79 -36.00 -3.51
CA ARG A 19 25.02 -35.21 -2.28
C ARG A 19 25.76 -33.89 -2.50
N ASN A 20 26.55 -33.75 -3.57
CA ASN A 20 27.29 -32.53 -3.84
C ASN A 20 26.41 -31.41 -4.42
N GLU A 21 25.41 -31.77 -5.21
CA GLU A 21 24.42 -30.84 -5.76
C GLU A 21 23.01 -31.40 -5.51
N PRO A 22 22.57 -31.41 -4.24
CA PRO A 22 21.33 -32.06 -3.88
C PRO A 22 20.15 -31.17 -4.22
N ARG A 23 19.16 -31.73 -4.91
CA ARG A 23 17.81 -31.17 -4.92
C ARG A 23 16.99 -31.87 -3.85
N HIS A 24 16.50 -31.09 -2.89
CA HIS A 24 15.59 -31.58 -1.88
C HIS A 24 14.22 -31.78 -2.50
N MET A 25 13.69 -33.00 -2.40
CA MET A 25 12.31 -33.26 -2.79
C MET A 25 11.37 -32.86 -1.65
N PRO A 26 10.36 -32.01 -1.91
CA PRO A 26 9.37 -31.62 -0.89
C PRO A 26 8.55 -32.82 -0.42
N THR A 27 8.27 -33.76 -1.32
CA THR A 27 7.63 -35.04 -1.03
C THR A 27 8.67 -36.16 -1.17
N PRO A 28 9.10 -36.81 -0.07
CA PRO A 28 10.07 -37.90 -0.14
C PRO A 28 9.48 -39.14 -0.81
N CYS A 29 10.35 -40.00 -1.36
CA CYS A 29 9.90 -41.30 -1.87
C CYS A 29 9.43 -42.23 -0.74
N SER A 30 8.63 -43.24 -1.07
CA SER A 30 8.03 -44.21 -0.13
C SER A 30 9.03 -44.77 0.90
N ASN A 31 10.24 -45.13 0.47
CA ASN A 31 11.26 -45.71 1.33
C ASN A 31 11.98 -44.67 2.21
N CYS A 32 12.20 -43.46 1.70
CA CYS A 32 12.74 -42.35 2.49
C CYS A 32 11.73 -41.89 3.55
N SER A 33 10.44 -41.80 3.18
CA SER A 33 9.36 -41.41 4.09
C SER A 33 9.15 -42.40 5.23
N ARG A 34 9.38 -43.70 5.03
CA ARG A 34 9.25 -44.72 6.09
C ARG A 34 10.38 -44.71 7.11
N ARG A 35 11.48 -44.06 6.78
CA ARG A 35 12.73 -44.09 7.54
C ARG A 35 13.14 -42.70 8.03
N ASP A 36 12.34 -41.69 7.72
CA ASP A 36 12.62 -40.28 7.96
C ASP A 36 14.00 -39.86 7.42
N ASP A 37 14.36 -40.37 6.25
CA ASP A 37 15.60 -40.02 5.53
C ASP A 37 15.36 -38.86 4.56
N ASP A 38 16.34 -37.95 4.42
CA ASP A 38 16.31 -36.87 3.43
C ASP A 38 16.33 -37.42 1.98
N CYS A 39 15.28 -37.10 1.23
CA CYS A 39 15.16 -37.52 -0.17
C CYS A 39 15.89 -36.54 -1.11
N LEU A 40 17.21 -36.68 -1.20
CA LEU A 40 18.06 -35.87 -2.08
C LEU A 40 18.16 -36.49 -3.47
N VAL A 41 17.96 -35.71 -4.53
CA VAL A 41 17.89 -36.22 -5.90
C VAL A 41 18.76 -35.40 -6.83
N ASN A 42 19.34 -36.06 -7.83
CA ASN A 42 19.85 -35.40 -9.03
C ASN A 42 18.91 -35.74 -10.19
N LEU A 43 18.40 -34.72 -10.90
CA LEU A 43 17.41 -34.85 -11.96
C LEU A 43 17.83 -35.82 -13.08
N SER A 44 19.14 -35.96 -13.33
CA SER A 44 19.69 -36.86 -14.35
C SER A 44 19.59 -38.35 -13.99
N SER A 45 19.52 -38.68 -12.70
CA SER A 45 19.58 -40.06 -12.20
C SER A 45 18.22 -40.70 -11.99
N GLY A 46 17.15 -39.89 -11.87
CA GLY A 46 15.79 -40.32 -11.55
C GLY A 46 15.64 -41.06 -10.21
N ARG A 47 16.68 -41.12 -9.36
CA ARG A 47 16.68 -41.82 -8.07
C ARG A 47 17.30 -40.95 -6.99
N CYS A 48 16.81 -41.09 -5.75
CA CYS A 48 17.42 -40.39 -4.63
C CYS A 48 18.74 -41.04 -4.18
N SER A 49 19.59 -40.26 -3.52
CA SER A 49 20.89 -40.70 -2.99
C SER A 49 20.76 -41.91 -2.06
N ALA A 50 19.79 -41.88 -1.13
CA ALA A 50 19.57 -42.94 -0.15
C ALA A 50 19.16 -44.27 -0.79
N CYS A 51 18.21 -44.26 -1.73
CA CYS A 51 17.81 -45.48 -2.44
C CYS A 51 18.93 -46.00 -3.35
N ASN A 52 19.73 -45.10 -3.92
CA ASN A 52 20.87 -45.47 -4.75
C ASN A 52 22.00 -46.09 -3.91
N ASP A 53 22.33 -45.55 -2.74
CA ASP A 53 23.33 -46.14 -1.81
C ASP A 53 22.95 -47.53 -1.33
N ARG A 54 21.67 -47.74 -1.03
CA ARG A 54 21.13 -49.02 -0.56
C ARG A 54 20.81 -49.99 -1.71
N ASN A 55 20.97 -49.54 -2.96
CA ASN A 55 20.65 -50.29 -4.17
C ASN A 55 19.21 -50.86 -4.17
N VAL A 56 18.25 -50.06 -3.71
CA VAL A 56 16.82 -50.41 -3.66
C VAL A 56 16.03 -49.63 -4.70
N LYS A 57 14.81 -50.10 -5.03
CA LYS A 57 13.91 -49.39 -5.94
C LYS A 57 13.48 -48.05 -5.32
N CYS A 58 13.39 -47.02 -6.15
CA CYS A 58 12.94 -45.69 -5.79
C CYS A 58 11.69 -45.39 -6.62
N ASP A 59 10.59 -45.10 -5.94
CA ASP A 59 9.29 -44.83 -6.59
C ASP A 59 9.14 -43.35 -7.00
N LEU A 60 10.24 -42.60 -7.00
CA LEU A 60 10.22 -41.18 -7.29
C LEU A 60 10.22 -40.96 -8.81
N ILE A 61 9.23 -40.21 -9.29
CA ILE A 61 9.15 -39.79 -10.69
C ILE A 61 9.50 -38.31 -10.75
N VAL A 62 10.59 -37.99 -11.46
CA VAL A 62 11.09 -36.63 -11.60
C VAL A 62 11.29 -36.37 -13.08
N SER A 63 10.58 -35.38 -13.64
CA SER A 63 10.78 -34.98 -15.03
C SER A 63 11.71 -33.76 -15.09
N GLN A 64 12.93 -33.96 -15.60
CA GLN A 64 13.90 -32.88 -15.78
C GLN A 64 13.33 -31.65 -16.52
N PRO A 65 12.56 -31.76 -17.62
CA PRO A 65 12.08 -30.58 -18.33
C PRO A 65 11.07 -29.75 -17.53
N GLU A 66 10.28 -30.35 -16.64
CA GLU A 66 9.37 -29.59 -15.76
C GLU A 66 10.17 -28.80 -14.72
N TRP A 67 11.20 -29.41 -14.13
CA TRP A 67 12.10 -28.71 -13.21
C TRP A 67 12.85 -27.57 -13.88
N ASP A 68 13.33 -27.76 -15.11
CA ASP A 68 14.00 -26.69 -15.87
C ASP A 68 13.03 -25.54 -16.22
N ARG A 69 11.73 -25.82 -16.40
CA ARG A 69 10.71 -24.78 -16.55
C ARG A 69 10.50 -24.02 -15.24
N LEU A 70 10.34 -24.75 -14.13
CA LEU A 70 10.19 -24.15 -12.80
C LEU A 70 11.39 -23.26 -12.42
N ASP A 71 12.61 -23.70 -12.70
CA ASP A 71 13.82 -22.93 -12.41
C ASP A 71 13.85 -21.63 -13.24
N ARG A 72 13.43 -21.67 -14.51
CA ARG A 72 13.29 -20.50 -15.37
C ARG A 72 12.21 -19.54 -14.87
N ASP A 73 11.04 -20.06 -14.50
CA ASP A 73 9.93 -19.26 -13.99
C ASP A 73 10.29 -18.60 -12.66
N LYS A 74 10.95 -19.33 -11.76
CA LYS A 74 11.47 -18.80 -10.50
C LYS A 74 12.50 -17.69 -10.73
N ALA A 75 13.41 -17.87 -11.68
CA ALA A 75 14.38 -16.83 -12.04
C ALA A 75 13.70 -15.60 -12.65
N LYS A 76 12.69 -15.79 -13.49
CA LYS A 76 11.88 -14.69 -14.07
C LYS A 76 11.15 -13.91 -12.99
N LEU A 77 10.46 -14.61 -12.08
CA LEU A 77 9.71 -13.99 -10.98
C LEU A 77 10.63 -13.22 -10.03
N ARG A 78 11.80 -13.75 -9.70
CA ARG A 78 12.81 -13.03 -8.88
C ARG A 78 13.23 -11.71 -9.50
N ARG A 79 13.52 -11.70 -10.81
CA ARG A 79 13.88 -10.46 -11.53
C ARG A 79 12.70 -9.48 -11.62
N GLN A 80 11.46 -9.99 -11.70
CA GLN A 80 10.27 -9.13 -11.68
C GLN A 80 10.06 -8.51 -10.30
N LEU A 81 10.28 -9.28 -9.24
CA LEU A 81 10.21 -8.81 -7.86
C LEU A 81 11.23 -7.70 -7.60
N GLU A 82 12.49 -7.93 -7.96
CA GLU A 82 13.59 -6.95 -7.80
C GLU A 82 13.25 -5.61 -8.49
N ARG A 83 12.80 -5.66 -9.74
CA ARG A 83 12.35 -4.44 -10.45
C ARG A 83 11.17 -3.75 -9.75
N ALA A 84 10.18 -4.51 -9.30
CA ALA A 84 9.03 -3.94 -8.60
C ALA A 84 9.43 -3.29 -7.26
N GLU A 85 10.43 -3.84 -6.56
CA GLU A 85 10.97 -3.28 -5.34
C GLU A 85 11.74 -1.97 -5.60
N GLU A 86 12.53 -1.89 -6.67
CA GLU A 86 13.19 -0.67 -7.14
C GLU A 86 12.16 0.41 -7.50
N ASP A 87 11.17 0.08 -8.32
CA ASP A 87 10.08 0.98 -8.72
C ASP A 87 9.32 1.50 -7.49
N ALA A 88 9.06 0.63 -6.50
CA ALA A 88 8.40 1.02 -5.25
C ALA A 88 9.27 1.96 -4.40
N LEU A 89 10.59 1.77 -4.38
CA LEU A 89 11.51 2.70 -3.72
C LEU A 89 11.48 4.07 -4.39
N GLU A 90 11.52 4.11 -5.72
CA GLU A 90 11.42 5.36 -6.46
C GLU A 90 10.09 6.07 -6.21
N ALA A 91 8.97 5.37 -6.30
CA ALA A 91 7.64 5.91 -6.03
C ALA A 91 7.54 6.50 -4.62
N ARG A 92 8.09 5.80 -3.61
CA ARG A 92 8.16 6.30 -2.23
C ARG A 92 8.99 7.58 -2.12
N SER A 93 10.12 7.67 -2.79
CA SER A 93 10.96 8.88 -2.77
C SER A 93 10.23 10.09 -3.39
N ARG A 94 9.54 9.89 -4.51
CA ARG A 94 8.69 10.90 -5.15
C ARG A 94 7.56 11.34 -4.22
N ALA A 95 6.87 10.39 -3.58
CA ALA A 95 5.81 10.71 -2.62
C ALA A 95 6.32 11.52 -1.43
N LEU A 96 7.50 11.21 -0.89
CA LEU A 96 8.12 12.00 0.19
C LEU A 96 8.46 13.43 -0.25
N ARG A 97 8.96 13.60 -1.48
CA ARG A 97 9.21 14.92 -2.05
C ARG A 97 7.92 15.74 -2.15
N LEU A 98 6.87 15.15 -2.73
CA LEU A 98 5.57 15.82 -2.86
C LEU A 98 4.96 16.19 -1.51
N ARG A 99 5.06 15.33 -0.50
CA ARG A 99 4.61 15.67 0.87
C ARG A 99 5.34 16.89 1.45
N ARG A 100 6.64 17.03 1.20
CA ARG A 100 7.41 18.20 1.64
C ARG A 100 7.01 19.46 0.89
N GLU A 101 6.73 19.34 -0.41
CA GLU A 101 6.25 20.46 -1.23
C GLU A 101 4.86 20.92 -0.78
N LEU A 102 3.94 19.98 -0.52
CA LEU A 102 2.61 20.26 0.03
C LEU A 102 2.70 20.99 1.38
N ALA A 103 3.49 20.48 2.32
CA ALA A 103 3.66 21.12 3.62
C ALA A 103 4.20 22.57 3.53
N LYS A 104 5.00 22.89 2.51
CA LYS A 104 5.46 24.27 2.27
C LYS A 104 4.32 25.16 1.78
N VAL A 105 3.44 24.64 0.93
CA VAL A 105 2.27 25.38 0.45
C VAL A 105 1.30 25.62 1.61
N ASP A 106 1.00 24.60 2.41
CA ASP A 106 0.13 24.71 3.58
C ASP A 106 0.67 25.73 4.58
N SER A 107 1.99 25.75 4.81
CA SER A 107 2.63 26.74 5.69
C SER A 107 2.49 28.17 5.15
N LYS A 108 2.60 28.36 3.82
CA LYS A 108 2.43 29.67 3.20
C LYS A 108 0.98 30.13 3.23
N GLU A 109 0.05 29.22 3.00
CA GLU A 109 -1.39 29.48 3.11
C GLU A 109 -1.74 29.99 4.52
N LYS A 110 -1.24 29.29 5.55
CA LYS A 110 -1.43 29.72 6.93
C LYS A 110 -0.83 31.10 7.21
N GLU A 111 0.39 31.37 6.74
CA GLU A 111 1.03 32.67 6.92
C GLU A 111 0.23 33.82 6.26
N MET A 112 -0.30 33.59 5.05
CA MET A 112 -1.15 34.57 4.38
C MET A 112 -2.44 34.81 5.18
N PHE A 113 -3.10 33.74 5.63
CA PHE A 113 -4.30 33.86 6.44
C PHE A 113 -4.05 34.62 7.75
N ASP A 114 -2.96 34.30 8.45
CA ASP A 114 -2.58 34.99 9.70
C ASP A 114 -2.31 36.48 9.46
N ARG A 115 -1.70 36.85 8.32
CA ARG A 115 -1.47 38.24 7.92
C ARG A 115 -2.78 38.99 7.65
N GLU A 116 -3.68 38.39 6.88
CA GLU A 116 -5.00 38.99 6.59
C GLU A 116 -5.79 39.20 7.88
N MET A 117 -5.81 38.21 8.77
CA MET A 117 -6.48 38.31 10.07
C MET A 117 -5.88 39.39 10.98
N ALA A 118 -4.56 39.60 10.92
CA ALA A 118 -3.92 40.70 11.65
C ALA A 118 -4.33 42.06 11.07
N SER A 119 -4.38 42.20 9.75
CA SER A 119 -4.82 43.44 9.08
C SER A 119 -6.28 43.78 9.40
N ILE A 120 -7.18 42.79 9.41
CA ILE A 120 -8.58 43.01 9.80
C ILE A 120 -8.68 43.53 11.25
N ARG A 121 -7.91 42.95 12.17
CA ARG A 121 -7.91 43.39 13.58
C ARG A 121 -7.38 44.81 13.73
N GLU A 122 -6.39 45.19 12.95
CA GLU A 122 -5.83 46.56 12.94
C GLU A 122 -6.89 47.57 12.46
N VAL A 123 -7.58 47.28 11.35
CA VAL A 123 -8.67 48.12 10.84
C VAL A 123 -9.80 48.25 11.87
N GLN A 124 -10.22 47.15 12.49
CA GLN A 124 -11.25 47.17 13.52
C GLN A 124 -10.86 48.05 14.73
N ALA A 125 -9.60 47.98 15.16
CA ALA A 125 -9.13 48.82 16.26
C ALA A 125 -9.17 50.31 15.91
N LEU A 126 -8.83 50.67 14.67
CA LEU A 126 -8.92 52.06 14.18
C LEU A 126 -10.38 52.52 14.10
N GLU A 127 -11.28 51.69 13.57
CA GLU A 127 -12.72 52.00 13.51
C GLU A 127 -13.33 52.20 14.90
N GLU A 128 -12.93 51.38 15.88
CA GLU A 128 -13.36 51.52 17.28
C GLU A 128 -12.83 52.82 17.92
N GLU A 129 -11.58 53.19 17.64
CA GLU A 129 -10.98 54.45 18.11
C GLU A 129 -11.69 55.67 17.52
N GLU A 130 -11.95 55.64 16.20
CA GLU A 130 -12.71 56.69 15.51
C GLU A 130 -14.13 56.80 16.09
N ALA A 131 -14.84 55.68 16.28
CA ALA A 131 -16.17 55.67 16.86
C ALA A 131 -16.20 56.28 18.29
N CYS A 132 -15.19 56.01 19.11
CA CYS A 132 -15.05 56.61 20.43
C CYS A 132 -14.80 58.12 20.38
N SER A 133 -14.01 58.58 19.40
CA SER A 133 -13.71 60.01 19.19
C SER A 133 -14.96 60.78 18.73
N TRP A 134 -15.65 60.28 17.69
CA TRP A 134 -16.89 60.87 17.18
C TRP A 134 -18.04 60.87 18.21
N GLY A 135 -18.04 59.90 19.14
CA GLY A 135 -18.98 59.85 20.27
C GLY A 135 -18.77 60.95 21.33
N GLN A 136 -17.59 61.57 21.40
CA GLN A 136 -17.33 62.71 22.30
C GLN A 136 -17.66 64.06 21.66
N GLU A 137 -17.44 64.21 20.35
CA GLU A 137 -17.65 65.48 19.64
C GLU A 137 -19.13 65.81 19.37
N THR A 138 -20.02 64.82 19.45
CA THR A 138 -21.47 65.00 19.27
C THR A 138 -22.24 65.37 20.55
N ARG A 139 -21.57 65.69 21.67
CA ARG A 139 -22.22 66.13 22.91
C ARG A 139 -22.42 67.66 23.02
N THR A 140 -22.65 68.32 21.89
CA THR A 140 -23.18 69.68 21.84
C THR A 140 -24.70 69.58 21.63
N PRO A 141 -25.57 70.12 22.51
CA PRO A 141 -27.01 69.98 22.34
C PRO A 141 -27.46 70.80 21.13
N GLN A 142 -28.01 70.15 20.11
CA GLN A 142 -28.90 70.81 19.16
C GLN A 142 -30.27 70.14 19.10
N PRO A 143 -31.32 70.95 18.87
CA PRO A 143 -32.70 70.58 19.13
C PRO A 143 -33.27 69.65 18.05
N ALA A 144 -34.35 68.98 18.44
CA ALA A 144 -35.12 68.04 17.66
C ALA A 144 -35.49 68.54 16.26
N ALA A 145 -35.23 67.73 15.25
CA ALA A 145 -35.94 67.75 13.97
C ALA A 145 -35.96 66.35 13.34
N SER A 146 -37.14 65.73 13.46
CA SER A 146 -37.88 64.95 12.45
C SER A 146 -37.15 64.10 11.40
N ASP A 147 -37.40 62.79 11.51
CA ASP A 147 -37.87 61.86 10.47
C ASP A 147 -37.37 62.06 9.03
N VAL A 148 -36.49 61.16 8.59
CA VAL A 148 -36.43 60.73 7.19
C VAL A 148 -36.04 59.25 7.08
N GLY A 149 -37.02 58.44 6.67
CA GLY A 149 -36.89 57.31 5.73
C GLY A 149 -35.89 56.19 6.05
N SER A 150 -36.39 55.12 6.68
CA SER A 150 -35.72 53.81 6.74
C SER A 150 -35.61 53.19 5.34
N SER A 151 -34.47 53.37 4.68
CA SER A 151 -34.11 52.68 3.45
C SER A 151 -33.73 51.23 3.77
N SER A 152 -34.69 50.32 3.55
CA SER A 152 -34.50 48.86 3.58
C SER A 152 -33.51 48.43 2.50
N PHE A 153 -32.25 48.25 2.88
CA PHE A 153 -31.25 47.62 2.02
C PHE A 153 -31.41 46.09 2.08
N SER A 154 -32.22 45.55 1.17
CA SER A 154 -32.27 44.12 0.88
C SER A 154 -31.42 43.85 -0.35
N GLY A 155 -30.25 43.23 -0.19
CA GLY A 155 -29.44 42.85 -1.34
C GLY A 155 -28.00 42.47 -1.03
N PHE A 156 -27.80 41.40 -0.25
CA PHE A 156 -26.56 40.62 -0.36
C PHE A 156 -26.93 39.13 -0.38
N GLU A 157 -27.19 38.61 -1.56
CA GLU A 157 -27.11 37.17 -1.82
C GLU A 157 -25.63 36.80 -1.95
N TRP A 158 -25.05 36.21 -0.91
CA TRP A 158 -23.78 35.49 -1.02
C TRP A 158 -24.01 34.26 -1.89
N ASN A 159 -23.86 34.43 -3.21
CA ASN A 159 -23.80 33.29 -4.10
C ASN A 159 -22.45 32.60 -3.86
N VAL A 160 -22.49 31.54 -3.05
CA VAL A 160 -21.38 30.67 -2.68
C VAL A 160 -20.87 29.96 -3.94
N LEU A 161 -20.02 30.64 -4.69
CA LEU A 161 -19.24 30.08 -5.79
C LEU A 161 -17.76 30.10 -5.42
N TYR A 162 -17.43 29.41 -4.33
CA TYR A 162 -16.10 28.84 -4.15
C TYR A 162 -16.16 27.71 -3.12
N SER A 163 -16.64 26.54 -3.56
CA SER A 163 -16.39 25.28 -2.85
C SER A 163 -15.23 24.59 -3.57
N PRO A 164 -14.02 24.48 -2.97
CA PRO A 164 -12.88 23.78 -3.57
C PRO A 164 -13.02 22.25 -3.54
N TYR A 165 -14.20 21.72 -3.18
CA TYR A 165 -14.53 20.30 -3.18
C TYR A 165 -15.67 19.97 -4.16
N SER A 166 -15.57 20.38 -5.41
CA SER A 166 -16.31 19.67 -6.47
C SER A 166 -15.58 18.36 -6.76
N LEU A 167 -15.98 17.31 -6.05
CA LEU A 167 -15.53 15.94 -6.31
C LEU A 167 -15.77 15.60 -7.79
N ASP A 168 -14.69 15.21 -8.46
CA ASP A 168 -14.71 14.59 -9.77
C ASP A 168 -15.64 13.37 -9.74
N ALA A 169 -16.77 13.46 -10.46
CA ALA A 169 -17.74 12.38 -10.62
C ALA A 169 -17.19 11.16 -11.39
N SER A 170 -15.89 11.14 -11.72
CA SER A 170 -15.24 10.05 -12.47
C SER A 170 -14.48 9.05 -11.58
N LEU A 171 -14.34 9.28 -10.27
CA LEU A 171 -13.57 8.38 -9.38
C LEU A 171 -14.41 7.25 -8.73
N GLU A 172 -15.74 7.31 -8.82
CA GLU A 172 -16.64 6.30 -8.22
C GLU A 172 -16.81 5.02 -9.08
N GLN A 173 -16.31 5.00 -10.32
CA GLN A 173 -16.37 3.81 -11.18
C GLN A 173 -15.20 2.82 -10.95
N ALA A 174 -14.25 3.13 -10.06
CA ALA A 174 -13.12 2.23 -9.77
C ALA A 174 -13.36 1.26 -8.59
N PHE A 175 -14.43 1.45 -7.79
CA PHE A 175 -14.67 0.64 -6.59
C PHE A 175 -16.00 -0.14 -6.57
N THR A 176 -16.83 -0.03 -7.61
CA THR A 176 -18.06 -0.82 -7.76
C THR A 176 -17.85 -1.96 -8.76
N GLY A 177 -16.93 -2.86 -8.42
CA GLY A 177 -16.64 -4.07 -9.20
C GLY A 177 -16.45 -5.26 -8.28
N SER A 178 -17.53 -6.03 -8.10
CA SER A 178 -17.56 -7.39 -7.54
C SER A 178 -17.66 -7.52 -6.01
N SER A 179 -18.89 -7.59 -5.52
CA SER A 179 -19.26 -8.50 -4.43
C SER A 179 -20.72 -8.91 -4.61
N ASP A 180 -20.92 -9.97 -5.39
CA ASP A 180 -22.14 -10.76 -5.34
C ASP A 180 -22.16 -11.59 -4.05
N SER A 181 -23.38 -11.98 -3.67
CA SER A 181 -23.83 -12.88 -2.59
C SER A 181 -24.05 -12.22 -1.21
N THR A 182 -25.26 -11.73 -0.88
CA THR A 182 -26.52 -12.46 -0.58
C THR A 182 -26.49 -13.22 0.75
N SER A 183 -27.00 -12.61 1.84
CA SER A 183 -28.18 -13.06 2.62
C SER A 183 -28.17 -12.61 4.09
N GLN A 184 -29.14 -11.74 4.41
CA GLN A 184 -30.07 -11.75 5.56
C GLN A 184 -29.61 -12.33 6.92
N LEU A 185 -29.75 -11.52 8.00
CA LEU A 185 -30.79 -11.66 9.03
C LEU A 185 -30.66 -10.61 10.16
N ALA A 186 -31.75 -9.84 10.33
CA ALA A 186 -32.34 -9.10 11.48
C ALA A 186 -31.48 -8.36 12.56
N PRO A 187 -31.91 -7.15 12.98
CA PRO A 187 -31.36 -6.44 14.13
C PRO A 187 -32.11 -6.81 15.42
N ASN A 188 -31.38 -7.16 16.47
CA ASN A 188 -31.94 -7.31 17.81
C ASN A 188 -31.60 -6.07 18.65
N CYS A 189 -32.60 -5.23 18.86
CA CYS A 189 -32.57 -4.17 19.87
C CYS A 189 -32.59 -4.81 21.27
N SER A 190 -31.71 -4.36 22.15
CA SER A 190 -31.88 -4.56 23.60
C SER A 190 -31.29 -3.36 24.34
N LEU A 191 -32.19 -2.49 24.79
CA LEU A 191 -32.01 -1.60 25.93
C LEU A 191 -31.83 -2.44 27.20
N SER A 192 -30.94 -2.00 28.09
CA SER A 192 -30.96 -2.19 29.56
C SER A 192 -29.86 -1.25 30.10
N SER A 193 -30.24 -0.11 30.69
CA SER A 193 -30.44 0.10 32.13
C SER A 193 -29.13 0.13 32.92
#